data_AF-A0AAJ2U628-F1
#
_entry.id   AF-A0AAJ2U628-F1
#
_cell.length_a   1.000
_cell.length_b   1.000
_cell.length_c   1.000
_cell.angle_alpha   90.00
_cell.angle_beta   90.00
_cell.angle_gamma   90.00
#
_symmetry.space_group_name_H-M   'P 1'
#
loop_
_entity.id
_entity.type
_entity.pdbx_description
1 polymer ?
#
loop_
_entity_poly.entity_id
_entity_poly.type
_entity_poly.pdbx_seq_one_letter_code
_entity_poly.pdbx_strand_id
1 'polypeptide(L)'
;QLEAAYSVGLTNVQAFRRIIIPQVLVTALPNICTATVNLIKATSLGYAMSLQEITLRAKVAANVGYNYVEAYLDIFLVYLIL
;
A
#
# COMPACT_ATOMS: atom_id res chain seq x y z
N GLN A 1 16.19 29.46 4.06
CA GLN A 1 17.48 28.78 4.35
C GLN A 1 18.38 28.71 3.12
N LEU A 2 17.82 28.42 1.93
CA LEU A 2 18.56 28.44 0.66
C LEU A 2 19.14 29.82 0.32
N GLU A 3 18.33 30.87 0.41
CA GLU A 3 18.78 32.25 0.17
C GLU A 3 19.82 32.70 1.21
N ALA A 4 19.68 32.29 2.47
CA ALA A 4 20.68 32.53 3.51
C ALA A 4 22.01 31.78 3.24
N ALA A 5 21.96 30.60 2.61
CA ALA A 5 23.16 29.88 2.19
C ALA A 5 23.92 30.67 1.11
N TYR A 6 23.21 31.27 0.16
CA TYR A 6 23.81 32.12 -0.86
C TYR A 6 24.35 33.42 -0.28
N SER A 7 23.66 34.04 0.69
CA SER A 7 24.15 35.24 1.39
C SER A 7 25.43 35.02 2.20
N VAL A 8 25.76 33.77 2.55
CA VAL A 8 27.00 33.39 3.25
C VAL A 8 28.08 32.88 2.27
N GLY A 9 27.81 32.96 0.95
CA GLY A 9 28.77 32.60 -0.10
C GLY A 9 28.89 31.11 -0.40
N LEU A 10 27.93 30.27 0.01
CA LEU A 10 27.91 28.86 -0.38
C LEU A 10 27.58 28.70 -1.86
N THR A 11 28.28 27.77 -2.53
CA THR A 11 27.93 27.37 -3.90
C THR A 11 26.64 26.55 -3.93
N ASN A 12 25.92 26.54 -5.05
CA ASN A 12 24.69 25.75 -5.27
C ASN A 12 24.82 24.29 -4.78
N VAL A 13 25.95 23.64 -5.11
CA VAL A 13 26.21 22.23 -4.74
C VAL A 13 26.39 22.08 -3.21
N GLN A 14 27.06 23.03 -2.57
CA GLN A 14 27.25 23.01 -1.11
C GLN A 14 25.93 23.26 -0.36
N ALA A 15 25.11 24.20 -0.84
CA ALA A 15 23.80 24.47 -0.28
C ALA A 15 22.87 23.25 -0.39
N PHE A 16 22.85 22.58 -1.56
CA PHE A 16 22.06 21.36 -1.75
C PHE A 16 22.48 20.23 -0.81
N ARG A 17 23.79 19.92 -0.74
CA ARG A 17 24.29 18.77 0.02
C ARG A 17 24.23 18.97 1.54
N ARG A 18 24.48 20.18 2.04
CA ARG A 18 24.50 20.46 3.48
C ARG A 18 23.17 20.88 4.06
N ILE A 19 22.28 21.47 3.27
CA ILE A 19 21.04 22.08 3.79
C ILE A 19 19.83 21.32 3.25
N ILE A 20 19.65 21.30 1.93
CA ILE A 20 18.40 20.78 1.33
C ILE A 20 18.26 19.27 1.53
N ILE A 21 19.27 18.49 1.16
CA ILE A 21 19.20 17.02 1.24
C ILE A 21 18.89 16.53 2.67
N PRO A 22 19.67 16.90 3.71
CA PRO A 22 19.38 16.43 5.06
C PRO A 22 18.03 16.93 5.59
N GLN A 23 17.62 18.17 5.25
CA GLN A 23 16.35 18.72 5.70
C GLN A 23 15.15 18.00 5.08
N VAL A 24 15.19 17.75 3.77
CA VAL A 24 14.15 17.02 3.04
C VAL A 24 14.10 15.56 3.49
N LEU A 25 15.25 14.91 3.71
CA LEU A 25 15.27 13.51 4.15
C LEU A 25 14.56 13.33 5.50
N VAL A 26 14.84 14.20 6.47
CA VAL A 26 14.24 14.14 7.81
C VAL A 26 12.73 14.42 7.78
N THR A 27 12.27 15.30 6.89
CA THR A 27 10.83 15.61 6.76
C THR A 27 10.08 14.61 5.89
N ALA A 28 10.72 14.00 4.89
CA ALA A 28 10.11 13.00 4.01
C ALA A 28 10.02 11.61 4.67
N LEU A 29 10.98 11.23 5.52
CA LEU A 29 11.00 9.96 6.25
C LEU A 29 9.67 9.60 6.96
N PRO A 30 9.11 10.46 7.83
CA PRO A 30 7.84 10.15 8.51
C PRO A 30 6.67 10.03 7.53
N ASN A 31 6.67 10.80 6.44
CA ASN A 31 5.64 10.71 5.39
C ASN A 31 5.72 9.38 4.63
N ILE A 32 6.93 8.92 4.29
CA ILE A 32 7.14 7.62 3.64
C ILE A 32 6.69 6.47 4.54
N CYS A 33 7.04 6.52 5.83
CA CYS A 33 6.60 5.51 6.80
C CYS A 33 5.07 5.47 6.91
N THR A 34 4.44 6.65 7.00
CA THR A 34 2.97 6.75 7.07
C THR A 34 2.30 6.21 5.81
N ALA A 35 2.81 6.59 4.63
CA ALA A 35 2.31 6.10 3.35
C ALA A 35 2.45 4.57 3.23
N THR A 36 3.60 4.03 3.62
CA THR A 36 3.85 2.58 3.61
C THR A 36 2.88 1.84 4.53
N VAL A 37 2.68 2.32 5.76
CA VAL A 37 1.72 1.73 6.71
C VAL A 37 0.30 1.78 6.15
N ASN A 38 -0.09 2.89 5.50
CA ASN A 38 -1.40 3.00 4.88
C ASN A 38 -1.58 2.05 3.70
N LEU A 39 -0.55 1.86 2.88
CA LEU A 39 -0.57 0.88 1.79
C LEU A 39 -0.73 -0.55 2.32
N ILE A 40 0.01 -0.93 3.36
CA ILE A 40 -0.15 -2.24 4.01
C ILE A 40 -1.59 -2.45 4.48
N LYS A 41 -2.18 -1.45 5.15
CA LYS A 41 -3.57 -1.52 5.60
C LYS A 41 -4.55 -1.62 4.43
N ALA A 42 -4.35 -0.83 3.38
CA ALA A 42 -5.22 -0.82 2.21
C ALA A 42 -5.16 -2.15 1.46
N THR A 43 -3.98 -2.76 1.31
CA THR A 43 -3.81 -4.08 0.70
C THR A 43 -4.46 -5.18 1.55
N SER A 44 -4.26 -5.17 2.88
CA SER A 44 -4.92 -6.13 3.77
C SER A 44 -6.44 -6.02 3.73
N LEU A 45 -6.97 -4.80 3.72
CA LEU A 45 -8.42 -4.55 3.61
C LEU A 45 -8.96 -4.98 2.24
N GLY A 46 -8.25 -4.64 1.16
CA GLY A 46 -8.62 -5.05 -0.20
C GLY A 46 -8.64 -6.56 -0.36
N TYR A 47 -7.67 -7.26 0.22
CA TYR A 47 -7.64 -8.72 0.25
C TYR A 47 -8.85 -9.29 0.99
N ALA A 48 -9.10 -8.84 2.23
CA ALA A 48 -10.24 -9.29 3.02
C ALA A 48 -11.59 -9.07 2.31
N MET A 49 -11.74 -7.94 1.61
CA MET A 49 -12.95 -7.64 0.85
C MET A 49 -13.10 -8.55 -0.38
N SER A 50 -12.03 -8.76 -1.15
CA SER A 50 -12.05 -9.64 -2.33
C SER A 50 -12.41 -11.09 -1.97
N LEU A 51 -11.88 -11.59 -0.86
CA LEU A 51 -12.22 -12.91 -0.33
C LEU A 51 -13.72 -13.05 0.00
N GLN A 52 -14.30 -12.02 0.61
CA GLN A 52 -15.72 -12.01 0.95
C GLN A 52 -16.60 -11.96 -0.31
N GLU A 53 -16.19 -11.20 -1.33
CA GLU A 53 -16.88 -11.17 -2.63
C GLU A 53 -16.85 -12.53 -3.34
N ILE A 54 -15.69 -13.21 -3.38
CA ILE A 54 -15.57 -14.54 -4.00
C ILE A 54 -16.50 -15.55 -3.29
N THR A 55 -16.48 -15.56 -1.96
CA THR A 55 -17.35 -16.44 -1.16
C THR A 55 -18.82 -16.16 -1.41
N LEU A 56 -19.21 -14.89 -1.52
CA LEU A 56 -20.59 -14.51 -1.80
C LEU A 56 -21.03 -14.96 -3.20
N ARG A 57 -20.20 -14.72 -4.23
CA ARG A 57 -20.49 -15.12 -5.61
C ARG A 57 -20.63 -16.63 -5.74
N ALA A 58 -19.73 -17.39 -5.13
CA ALA A 58 -19.79 -18.85 -5.12
C ALA A 58 -21.06 -19.37 -4.42
N LYS A 59 -21.48 -18.76 -3.29
CA LYS A 59 -22.75 -19.11 -2.63
C LYS A 59 -23.98 -18.81 -3.50
N VAL A 60 -23.99 -17.69 -4.22
CA VAL A 60 -25.09 -17.35 -5.14
C VAL A 60 -25.15 -18.34 -6.29
N ALA A 61 -24.01 -18.70 -6.90
CA ALA A 61 -23.96 -19.71 -7.95
C ALA A 61 -24.42 -21.09 -7.45
N ALA A 62 -23.99 -21.49 -6.25
CA ALA A 62 -24.43 -22.72 -5.60
C ALA A 62 -25.92 -22.75 -5.31
N ASN A 63 -26.52 -21.60 -4.99
CA ASN A 63 -27.95 -21.51 -4.69
C ASN A 63 -28.82 -21.79 -5.92
N VAL A 64 -28.35 -21.43 -7.12
CA VAL A 64 -29.06 -21.70 -8.38
C VAL A 64 -29.05 -23.18 -8.73
N GLY A 65 -27.91 -23.86 -8.56
CA GLY A 65 -27.73 -25.27 -8.91
C GLY A 65 -27.92 -26.27 -7.77
N TYR A 66 -28.10 -25.81 -6.52
CA TYR A 66 -27.99 -26.59 -5.28
C TYR A 66 -26.62 -27.30 -5.07
N ASN A 67 -25.60 -26.95 -5.87
CA ASN A 67 -24.27 -27.57 -5.84
C ASN A 67 -23.34 -26.88 -4.83
N TYR A 68 -23.70 -26.94 -3.54
CA TYR A 68 -22.90 -26.29 -2.49
C TYR A 68 -21.53 -26.94 -2.29
N VAL A 69 -21.42 -28.27 -2.44
CA VAL A 69 -20.16 -28.99 -2.25
C VAL A 69 -19.11 -28.55 -3.26
N GLU A 70 -19.47 -28.48 -4.55
CA GLU A 70 -18.59 -28.04 -5.64
C GLU A 70 -18.16 -26.59 -5.42
N ALA A 71 -19.09 -25.70 -5.07
CA ALA A 71 -18.78 -24.28 -4.84
C ALA A 71 -17.85 -24.04 -3.63
N TYR A 72 -17.99 -24.80 -2.55
CA TYR A 72 -17.05 -24.71 -1.41
C TYR A 72 -15.67 -25.30 -1.75
N LEU A 73 -15.61 -26.31 -2.61
CA LEU A 73 -14.36 -26.88 -3.09
C LEU A 73 -13.62 -25.88 -4.01
N ASP A 74 -14.34 -25.18 -4.88
CA ASP A 74 -13.79 -24.10 -5.71
C ASP A 74 -13.25 -22.95 -4.84
N ILE A 75 -14.02 -22.49 -3.84
CA ILE A 75 -13.54 -21.49 -2.88
C ILE A 75 -12.24 -21.98 -2.20
N PHE A 76 -12.22 -23.23 -1.73
CA PHE A 76 -11.04 -23.81 -1.07
C PHE A 76 -9.80 -23.84 -1.98
N LEU A 77 -9.96 -24.22 -3.25
CA LEU A 77 -8.85 -24.23 -4.21
C LEU A 77 -8.34 -22.82 -4.50
N VAL A 78 -9.23 -21.84 -4.64
CA VAL A 78 -8.85 -20.44 -4.84
C VAL A 78 -8.07 -19.92 -3.62
N TYR A 79 -8.50 -20.24 -2.40
CA TYR A 79 -7.76 -19.91 -1.18
C TYR A 79 -6.41 -20.61 -1.05
N LEU A 80 -6.26 -21.84 -1.57
CA LEU A 80 -5.01 -22.59 -1.48
C LEU A 80 -3.92 -22.01 -2.40
N ILE A 81 -4.33 -21.48 -3.55
CA ILE A 81 -3.42 -20.95 -4.57
C ILE A 81 -2.94 -19.52 -4.25
N LEU A 82 -3.74 -18.78 -3.48
CA LEU A 82 -3.59 -17.34 -3.23
C LEU A 82 -2.90 -17.07 -1.89
#